data_AF-A0A5Q4DEY4-F1
#
_entry.id   AF-A0A5Q4DEY4-F1
#
_cell.length_a   1.000
_cell.length_b   1.000
_cell.length_c   1.000
_cell.angle_alpha   90.00
_cell.angle_beta   90.00
_cell.angle_gamma   90.00
#
_symmetry.space_group_name_H-M   'P 1'
#
loop_
_entity.id
_entity.type
_entity.pdbx_description
1 polymer ?
#
loop_
_entity_poly.entity_id
_entity_poly.type
_entity_poly.pdbx_seq_one_letter_code
_entity_poly.pdbx_strand_id
1 'polypeptide(L)' 'LPDSWGTRLMQDVKSQHPAARVILTSGFTAEDPVLAAGVDARDPDIPFLKKPFTQEELLEAARSLVGDRAGSED' A
#
# COMPACT_ATOMS: atom_id res chain seq x y z
N LEU A 1 -11.75 -4.79 -4.13
CA LEU A 1 -11.76 -5.19 -5.56
C LEU A 1 -13.06 -5.94 -5.81
N PRO A 2 -13.55 -6.05 -7.06
CA PRO A 2 -14.84 -6.68 -7.34
C PRO A 2 -14.99 -8.07 -6.68
N ASP A 3 -13.90 -8.84 -6.63
CA ASP A 3 -13.92 -10.23 -6.17
C ASP A 3 -13.13 -10.47 -4.87
N SER A 4 -12.45 -9.45 -4.31
CA SER A 4 -11.55 -9.65 -3.15
C SER A 4 -11.18 -8.35 -2.41
N TRP A 5 -10.62 -8.51 -1.20
CA TRP A 5 -10.06 -7.45 -0.38
C TRP A 5 -8.64 -7.10 -0.82
N GLY A 6 -8.31 -5.80 -0.85
CA GLY A 6 -6.98 -5.33 -1.26
C GLY A 6 -5.85 -5.85 -0.34
N THR A 7 -6.14 -6.03 0.94
CA THR A 7 -5.21 -6.61 1.92
C THR A 7 -4.89 -8.07 1.64
N ARG A 8 -5.87 -8.87 1.21
CA ARG A 8 -5.63 -10.27 0.81
C ARG A 8 -4.74 -10.34 -0.42
N LEU A 9 -5.03 -9.55 -1.45
CA LEU A 9 -4.19 -9.49 -2.65
C LEU A 9 -2.76 -9.07 -2.30
N MET A 10 -2.59 -8.10 -1.40
CA MET A 10 -1.27 -7.68 -0.93
C MET A 10 -0.50 -8.84 -0.26
N GLN A 11 -1.15 -9.65 0.59
CA GLN A 11 -0.53 -10.82 1.21
C GLN A 11 -0.10 -11.83 0.15
N ASP A 12 -0.98 -12.12 -0.81
CA ASP A 12 -0.72 -13.07 -1.89
C ASP A 12 0.48 -12.61 -2.76
N VAL A 13 0.53 -11.31 -3.09
CA VAL A 13 1.65 -10.72 -3.85
C VAL A 13 2.96 -10.79 -3.06
N LYS A 14 2.96 -10.42 -1.78
CA LYS A 14 4.16 -10.45 -0.94
C LYS A 14 4.70 -11.86 -0.72
N SER A 15 3.82 -12.87 -0.62
CA SER A 15 4.24 -14.27 -0.47
C SER A 15 4.96 -14.80 -1.71
N GLN A 16 4.57 -14.36 -2.91
CA GLN A 16 5.16 -14.77 -4.20
C GLN A 16 6.33 -13.88 -4.61
N HIS A 17 6.28 -12.60 -4.25
CA HIS A 17 7.26 -11.59 -4.60
C HIS A 17 7.62 -10.74 -3.37
N PRO A 18 8.49 -11.23 -2.47
CA PRO A 18 8.83 -10.52 -1.23
C PRO A 18 9.40 -9.11 -1.47
N ALA A 19 10.12 -8.92 -2.59
CA ALA A 19 10.70 -7.63 -2.98
C ALA A 19 9.69 -6.65 -3.61
N ALA A 20 8.45 -7.07 -3.90
CA ALA A 20 7.43 -6.18 -4.45
C ALA A 20 7.10 -5.07 -3.45
N ARG A 21 7.14 -3.83 -3.92
CA ARG A 21 6.69 -2.65 -3.17
C ARG A 21 5.19 -2.47 -3.38
N VAL A 22 4.46 -2.17 -2.31
CA VAL A 22 2.99 -2.08 -2.34
C VAL A 22 2.55 -0.79 -1.67
N ILE A 23 1.55 -0.12 -2.26
CA ILE A 23 0.81 1.00 -1.67
C ILE A 23 -0.65 0.56 -1.60
N LEU A 24 -1.26 0.67 -0.43
CA LEU A 24 -2.69 0.42 -0.26
C LEU A 24 -3.48 1.70 -0.50
N THR A 25 -4.64 1.62 -1.15
CA THR A 25 -5.50 2.78 -1.37
C THR A 25 -6.96 2.46 -1.04
N SER A 26 -7.66 3.36 -0.32
CA SER A 26 -9.09 3.19 -0.03
C SER A 26 -9.82 4.53 0.09
N GLY A 27 -11.06 4.59 -0.39
CA GLY A 27 -11.96 5.74 -0.17
C GLY A 27 -12.91 5.56 1.01
N PHE A 28 -12.93 4.35 1.61
CA PHE A 28 -13.93 3.91 2.57
C PHE A 28 -13.29 3.53 3.91
N THR A 29 -12.52 4.44 4.53
CA THR A 29 -11.88 4.14 5.83
C THR A 29 -12.77 4.44 7.03
N ALA A 30 -13.85 5.20 6.88
CA ALA A 30 -14.69 5.64 8.00
C ALA A 30 -16.03 4.90 8.12
N GLU A 31 -16.51 4.27 7.04
CA GLU A 31 -17.87 3.69 6.98
C GLU A 31 -17.88 2.15 6.97
N ASP A 32 -16.71 1.52 6.86
CA ASP A 32 -16.56 0.07 6.86
C ASP A 32 -15.52 -0.37 7.93
N PRO A 33 -16.00 -0.88 9.09
CA PRO A 33 -15.15 -1.33 10.18
C PRO A 33 -14.17 -2.45 9.80
N VAL A 34 -14.50 -3.26 8.79
CA VAL A 34 -13.65 -4.37 8.32
C VAL A 34 -12.48 -3.82 7.50
N LEU A 35 -12.72 -2.81 6.66
CA LEU A 35 -11.67 -2.09 5.96
C LEU A 35 -10.78 -1.30 6.93
N ALA A 36 -11.37 -0.62 7.92
CA ALA A 36 -10.61 0.09 8.94
C ALA A 36 -9.69 -0.86 9.72
N ALA A 37 -10.23 -1.99 10.22
CA ALA A 37 -9.45 -3.01 10.92
C ALA A 37 -8.34 -3.62 10.05
N GLY A 38 -8.59 -3.85 8.76
CA GLY A 38 -7.58 -4.35 7.82
C GLY A 38 -6.49 -3.32 7.49
N VAL A 39 -6.84 -2.03 7.49
CA VAL A 39 -5.92 -0.91 7.32
C VAL A 39 -5.08 -0.69 8.59
N ASP A 40 -5.65 -0.87 9.78
CA ASP A 40 -4.94 -0.73 11.07
C ASP A 40 -4.05 -1.94 11.37
N ALA A 41 -4.47 -3.14 10.96
CA ALA A 41 -3.69 -4.37 11.10
C ALA A 41 -2.63 -4.54 9.99
N ARG A 42 -2.47 -3.55 9.11
CA ARG A 42 -1.46 -3.60 8.04
C ARG A 42 -0.05 -3.44 8.63
N ASP A 43 0.93 -3.94 7.90
CA ASP A 43 2.33 -3.64 8.16
C ASP A 43 2.54 -2.11 8.11
N PRO A 44 3.02 -1.48 9.19
CA PRO A 44 3.21 -0.03 9.25
C PRO A 44 4.15 0.50 8.15
N ASP A 45 5.01 -0.35 7.60
CA ASP A 45 5.93 -0.01 6.51
C ASP A 45 5.24 0.04 5.14
N ILE A 46 3.96 -0.32 5.05
CA ILE A 46 3.16 -0.24 3.83
C ILE A 46 2.37 1.09 3.82
N PRO A 47 2.72 2.02 2.90
CA PRO A 47 2.00 3.27 2.76
C PRO A 47 0.54 3.06 2.41
N PHE A 48 -0.30 3.92 2.97
CA PHE A 48 -1.73 3.94 2.68
C PHE A 48 -2.15 5.33 2.19
N LEU A 49 -2.85 5.39 1.06
CA LEU A 49 -3.43 6.61 0.52
C LEU A 49 -4.96 6.58 0.60
N LYS A 50 -5.54 7.59 1.26
CA LYS A 50 -6.98 7.78 1.28
C LYS A 50 -7.43 8.39 -0.05
N LYS A 51 -8.48 7.85 -0.66
CA LYS A 51 -9.09 8.41 -1.87
C LYS A 51 -10.13 9.49 -1.50
N PRO A 52 -10.29 10.55 -2.33
CA PRO A 52 -9.41 10.89 -3.45
C PRO A 52 -8.04 11.40 -2.94
N PHE A 53 -7.01 11.18 -3.75
CA PHE A 53 -5.64 11.69 -3.53
C PHE A 53 -5.16 12.44 -4.78
N THR A 54 -4.20 13.34 -4.61
CA THR A 54 -3.56 14.09 -5.69
C THR A 54 -2.47 13.28 -6.38
N GLN A 55 -1.99 13.77 -7.52
CA GLN A 55 -0.86 13.17 -8.21
C GLN A 55 0.42 13.28 -7.38
N GLU A 56 0.61 14.40 -6.69
CA GLU A 56 1.76 14.66 -5.83
C GLU A 56 1.80 13.68 -4.64
N GLU A 57 0.67 13.43 -3.99
CA GLU A 57 0.55 12.48 -2.88
C GLU A 57 0.91 11.05 -3.33
N LEU A 58 0.47 10.65 -4.53
CA LEU A 58 0.86 9.35 -5.10
C LEU A 58 2.36 9.28 -5.43
N LEU A 59 2.91 10.34 -6.00
CA LEU A 59 4.33 10.41 -6.35
C LEU A 59 5.22 10.34 -5.11
N GLU A 60 4.83 11.03 -4.04
CA GLU A 60 5.55 11.00 -2.75
C GLU A 60 5.55 9.59 -2.15
N ALA A 61 4.38 8.94 -2.09
CA ALA A 61 4.27 7.57 -1.58
C ALA A 61 5.03 6.54 -2.45
N ALA A 62 5.09 6.74 -3.76
CA ALA A 62 5.88 5.88 -4.64
C ALA A 62 7.39 6.08 -4.43
N ARG A 63 7.83 7.33 -4.28
CA ARG A 63 9.25 7.66 -4.05
C ARG A 63 9.77 7.11 -2.73
N SER A 64 8.97 7.15 -1.66
CA SER A 64 9.37 6.58 -0.36
C SER A 64 9.65 5.07 -0.43
N LEU A 65 9.03 4.35 -1.38
CA LEU A 65 9.21 2.91 -1.54
C LEU A 65 10.32 2.52 -2.53
N VAL A 66 10.58 3.36 -3.54
CA VAL A 66 11.52 3.07 -4.63
C VAL A 66 12.88 3.74 -4.41
N GLY A 67 12.96 4.78 -3.58
CA GLY A 67 14.15 5.58 -3.30
C GLY A 67 15.33 4.85 -2.65
N ASP A 68 15.22 3.56 -2.36
CA ASP A 68 16.24 2.75 -1.69
C ASP A 68 17.13 1.95 -2.66
N ARG A 69 17.27 2.42 -3.91
CA ARG A 69 18.08 1.77 -4.97
C ARG A 69 19.14 2.66 -5.62
N ALA A 70 19.41 3.84 -5.06
CA ALA A 70 20.40 4.80 -5.59
C ALA A 70 21.67 4.87 -4.71
N GLY A 71 22.16 3.73 -4.23
CA GLY A 71 23.36 3.66 -3.40
C GLY A 71 23.85 2.23 -3.19
N SER A 72 24.45 1.63 -4.21
CA SER A 72 25.43 0.53 -4.10
C SER A 72 25.91 0.13 -5.50
N GLU A 73 26.70 1.00 -6.10
CA GLU A 73 27.76 0.59 -7.01
C GLU A 73 29.06 1.07 -6.33
N ASP A 74 29.73 0.12 -5.66
CA ASP A 74 31.13 0.21 -5.23
C ASP A 74 32.04 -0.10 -6.43
#